data_AF-A0A538MZW8-F1
#
_entry.id   AF-A0A538MZW8-F1
#
_cell.length_a   1.000
_cell.length_b   1.000
_cell.length_c   1.000
_cell.angle_alpha   90.00
_cell.angle_beta   90.00
_cell.angle_gamma   90.00
#
_symmetry.space_group_name_H-M   'P 1'
#
loop_
_entity.id
_entity.type
_entity.pdbx_description
1 polymer ?
#
loop_
_entity_poly.entity_id
_entity_poly.type
_entity_poly.pdbx_seq_one_letter_code
_entity_poly.pdbx_strand_id
1 'polypeptide(L)'
;MDRIADPALAENFLNEIKAIFGVPHCVYLVAVSEEALANFERRVVRMRTVFDSAFDHVVRLKPLTLDESVRLLRLRLIGVPDRFFVLCHCLAGGMPREVLRTARTMFDLHRDSAGSTTLDEIAGRLIAAEVQSVKRGFLSQIAGAPLTEPAQRIADLLADPDWPEPSGRGLREAVERDLCTGPDGDPGLTFALAAAFLFYSTILELVATRPDVIDSWAAQVRLTESRNAAPPDPLDLEPAPSGPGDDSLTGLANALATLHGTLPINAPLAIRQLADIRGQVGLPKVELPSVPPPGLAPDEREHAGA
;
A
#
# COMPACT_ATOMS: atom_id res chain seq x y z
N MET A 1 -5.48 15.42 20.06
CA MET A 1 -6.36 15.48 18.87
C MET A 1 -7.38 14.38 19.03
N ASP A 2 -8.66 14.75 19.03
CA ASP A 2 -9.76 13.78 19.12
C ASP A 2 -10.00 13.14 17.75
N ARG A 3 -10.06 11.80 17.71
CA ARG A 3 -10.29 11.02 16.49
C ARG A 3 -11.75 10.59 16.47
N ILE A 4 -12.51 11.05 15.47
CA ILE A 4 -13.87 10.57 15.22
C ILE A 4 -13.77 9.41 14.24
N ALA A 5 -13.97 8.19 14.75
CA ALA A 5 -13.89 6.96 13.95
C ALA A 5 -15.23 6.58 13.30
N ASP A 6 -16.36 7.02 13.89
CA ASP A 6 -17.69 6.74 13.37
C ASP A 6 -18.05 7.73 12.26
N PRO A 7 -18.37 7.23 11.05
CA PRO A 7 -18.88 8.03 9.97
C PRO A 7 -20.05 8.96 10.36
N ALA A 8 -21.09 8.43 11.02
CA ALA A 8 -22.27 9.21 11.34
C ALA A 8 -21.95 10.39 12.28
N LEU A 9 -21.02 10.18 13.22
CA LEU A 9 -20.56 11.22 14.12
C LEU A 9 -19.75 12.31 13.40
N ALA A 10 -18.96 11.96 12.40
CA ALA A 10 -18.20 12.96 11.64
C ALA A 10 -19.08 13.75 10.66
N GLU A 11 -20.15 13.17 10.11
CA GLU A 11 -21.17 13.93 9.37
C GLU A 11 -21.89 14.93 10.26
N ASN A 12 -22.33 14.49 11.43
CA ASN A 12 -22.99 15.36 12.42
C ASN A 12 -22.05 16.48 12.87
N PHE A 13 -20.80 16.14 13.19
CA PHE A 13 -19.78 17.13 13.55
C PHE A 13 -19.57 18.16 12.43
N LEU A 14 -19.47 17.74 11.17
CA LEU A 14 -19.36 18.66 10.04
C LEU A 14 -20.57 19.59 9.93
N ASN A 15 -21.79 19.06 10.11
CA ASN A 15 -22.99 19.87 10.07
C ASN A 15 -23.08 20.86 11.25
N GLU A 16 -22.57 20.50 12.42
CA GLU A 16 -22.48 21.40 13.58
C GLU A 16 -21.49 22.54 13.35
N ILE A 17 -20.29 22.24 12.83
CA ILE A 17 -19.27 23.27 12.60
C ILE A 17 -19.57 24.13 11.37
N LYS A 18 -20.40 23.69 10.41
CA LYS A 18 -20.77 24.51 9.24
C LYS A 18 -21.25 25.91 9.59
N ALA A 19 -21.91 26.07 10.73
CA ALA A 19 -22.40 27.36 11.20
C ALA A 19 -21.28 28.39 11.48
N ILE A 20 -20.03 27.94 11.67
CA ILE A 20 -18.89 28.83 11.92
C ILE A 20 -18.08 29.09 10.64
N PHE A 21 -18.32 28.36 9.55
CA PHE A 21 -17.72 28.67 8.26
C PHE A 21 -18.36 29.95 7.69
N GLY A 22 -17.56 30.81 7.08
CA GLY A 22 -18.01 32.10 6.54
C GLY A 22 -17.83 33.32 7.45
N VAL A 23 -17.18 33.17 8.61
CA VAL A 23 -16.77 34.32 9.44
C VAL A 23 -15.70 35.14 8.69
N PRO A 24 -15.89 36.47 8.52
CA PRO A 24 -14.92 37.31 7.84
C PRO A 24 -13.52 37.23 8.47
N HIS A 25 -12.49 37.14 7.62
CA HIS A 25 -11.08 37.07 8.02
C HIS A 25 -10.68 35.81 8.81
N CYS A 26 -11.47 34.73 8.75
CA CYS A 26 -11.11 33.42 9.27
C CYS A 26 -10.86 32.42 8.14
N VAL A 27 -9.76 31.66 8.25
CA VAL A 27 -9.43 30.56 7.34
C VAL A 27 -9.48 29.26 8.13
N TYR A 28 -10.23 28.29 7.62
CA TYR A 28 -10.38 26.97 8.24
C TYR A 28 -9.63 25.94 7.39
N LEU A 29 -8.74 25.18 8.04
CA LEU A 29 -8.08 24.04 7.42
C LEU A 29 -8.60 22.77 8.09
N VAL A 30 -9.22 21.90 7.30
CA VAL A 30 -9.75 20.61 7.77
C VAL A 30 -9.01 19.49 7.06
N ALA A 31 -8.42 18.58 7.85
CA ALA A 31 -7.76 17.39 7.34
C ALA A 31 -8.58 16.15 7.70
N VAL A 32 -8.84 15.29 6.71
CA VAL A 32 -9.62 14.06 6.85
C VAL A 32 -8.78 12.89 6.33
N SER A 33 -8.74 11.76 7.04
CA SER A 33 -8.03 10.58 6.56
C SER A 33 -8.80 9.87 5.44
N GLU A 34 -8.08 9.26 4.49
CA GLU A 34 -8.69 8.46 3.42
C GLU A 34 -9.47 7.25 3.97
N GLU A 35 -9.01 6.63 5.05
CA GLU A 35 -9.73 5.52 5.69
C GLU A 35 -11.11 5.94 6.20
N ALA A 36 -11.20 7.13 6.79
CA ALA A 36 -12.48 7.70 7.18
C ALA A 36 -13.31 7.90 5.90
N LEU A 37 -12.77 8.59 4.90
CA LEU A 37 -13.45 8.89 3.63
C LEU A 37 -13.92 7.64 2.86
N ALA A 38 -13.16 6.56 2.85
CA ALA A 38 -13.51 5.31 2.16
C ALA A 38 -14.64 4.57 2.87
N ASN A 39 -14.64 4.54 4.21
CA ASN A 39 -15.76 4.01 4.99
C ASN A 39 -17.03 4.86 4.80
N PHE A 40 -16.89 6.15 4.50
CA PHE A 40 -17.98 7.07 4.12
C PHE A 40 -18.52 6.81 2.71
N GLU A 41 -17.66 6.74 1.70
CA GLU A 41 -18.04 6.57 0.30
C GLU A 41 -18.76 5.23 0.04
N ARG A 42 -18.39 4.17 0.76
CA ARG A 42 -19.03 2.84 0.63
C ARG A 42 -20.49 2.80 1.10
N ARG A 43 -20.94 3.77 1.90
CA ARG A 43 -22.28 3.74 2.53
C ARG A 43 -23.28 4.74 1.95
N VAL A 44 -22.83 5.83 1.32
CA VAL A 44 -23.74 6.94 0.99
C VAL A 44 -23.35 7.67 -0.31
N VAL A 45 -24.15 7.50 -1.37
CA VAL A 45 -24.13 8.35 -2.59
C VAL A 45 -24.41 9.83 -2.27
N ARG A 46 -25.00 10.13 -1.11
CA ARG A 46 -25.43 11.48 -0.68
C ARG A 46 -24.36 12.32 0.04
N MET A 47 -23.18 11.80 0.38
CA MET A 47 -22.22 12.57 1.21
C MET A 47 -21.22 13.39 0.40
N ARG A 48 -20.99 13.04 -0.88
CA ARG A 48 -20.31 13.95 -1.82
C ARG A 48 -20.92 15.35 -1.75
N THR A 49 -22.25 15.46 -1.68
CA THR A 49 -22.91 16.77 -1.59
C THR A 49 -22.62 17.52 -0.30
N VAL A 50 -22.39 16.85 0.85
CA VAL A 50 -22.20 17.52 2.15
C VAL A 50 -20.80 18.13 2.24
N PHE A 51 -19.75 17.38 1.85
CA PHE A 51 -18.38 17.90 1.80
C PHE A 51 -18.20 18.94 0.70
N ASP A 52 -18.70 18.66 -0.51
CA ASP A 52 -18.61 19.58 -1.65
C ASP A 52 -19.41 20.88 -1.39
N SER A 53 -20.42 20.86 -0.53
CA SER A 53 -21.16 22.06 -0.10
C SER A 53 -20.59 22.81 1.10
N ALA A 54 -19.73 22.16 1.90
CA ALA A 54 -19.26 22.71 3.18
C ALA A 54 -17.98 23.54 3.03
N PHE A 55 -17.16 23.20 2.01
CA PHE A 55 -15.83 23.73 1.84
C PHE A 55 -15.72 24.44 0.49
N ASP A 56 -15.12 25.63 0.49
CA ASP A 56 -14.86 26.38 -0.74
C ASP A 56 -13.88 25.64 -1.66
N HIS A 57 -12.89 24.94 -1.05
CA HIS A 57 -11.86 24.18 -1.75
C HIS A 57 -11.57 22.85 -1.06
N VAL A 58 -11.53 21.77 -1.85
CA VAL A 58 -11.15 20.43 -1.38
C VAL A 58 -9.93 19.97 -2.16
N VAL A 59 -8.80 19.83 -1.47
CA VAL A 59 -7.56 19.32 -2.04
C VAL A 59 -7.38 17.85 -1.65
N ARG A 60 -7.34 16.96 -2.64
CA ARG A 60 -7.02 15.55 -2.42
C ARG A 60 -5.52 15.33 -2.55
N LEU A 61 -4.88 14.92 -1.44
CA LEU A 61 -3.48 14.54 -1.45
C LEU A 61 -3.36 13.12 -1.98
N LYS A 62 -2.62 12.95 -3.08
CA LYS A 62 -2.30 11.63 -3.64
C LYS A 62 -1.00 11.10 -3.03
N PRO A 63 -0.78 9.78 -3.01
CA PRO A 63 0.56 9.24 -2.79
C PRO A 63 1.55 9.87 -3.78
N LEU A 64 2.79 10.07 -3.33
CA LEU A 64 3.86 10.57 -4.19
C LEU A 64 4.10 9.57 -5.31
N THR A 65 4.34 10.09 -6.50
CA THR A 65 4.96 9.33 -7.58
C THR A 65 6.38 8.91 -7.21
N LEU A 66 6.96 8.00 -8.01
CA LEU A 66 8.34 7.59 -7.83
C LEU A 66 9.32 8.78 -7.90
N ASP A 67 9.13 9.66 -8.89
CA ASP A 67 9.95 10.86 -9.09
C ASP A 67 9.90 11.79 -7.86
N GLU A 68 8.69 12.08 -7.38
CA GLU A 68 8.49 12.91 -6.19
C GLU A 68 9.08 12.29 -4.92
N SER A 69 9.01 10.96 -4.79
CA SER A 69 9.60 10.23 -3.65
C SER A 69 11.13 10.31 -3.68
N VAL A 70 11.75 10.10 -4.85
CA VAL A 70 13.20 10.21 -5.04
C VAL A 70 13.66 11.65 -4.77
N ARG A 71 12.95 12.64 -5.31
CA ARG A 71 13.23 14.06 -5.08
C ARG A 71 13.12 14.43 -3.59
N LEU A 72 12.09 13.96 -2.90
CA LEU A 72 11.91 14.15 -1.46
C LEU A 72 13.10 13.60 -0.66
N LEU A 73 13.61 12.44 -1.04
CA LEU A 73 14.72 11.76 -0.37
C LEU A 73 16.07 12.44 -0.66
N ARG A 74 16.33 12.86 -1.90
CA ARG A 74 17.55 13.59 -2.27
C ARG A 74 17.73 14.92 -1.55
N LEU A 75 16.63 15.60 -1.21
CA LEU A 75 16.68 16.82 -0.39
C LEU A 75 17.24 16.57 1.02
N ARG A 76 17.30 15.32 1.47
CA ARG A 76 17.68 14.93 2.84
C ARG A 76 18.89 14.01 2.89
N LEU A 77 19.09 13.20 1.85
CA LEU A 77 20.08 12.14 1.81
C LEU A 77 21.04 12.38 0.65
N ILE A 78 22.32 12.53 0.95
CA ILE A 78 23.40 12.77 -0.01
C ILE A 78 24.24 11.51 -0.12
N GLY A 79 24.67 11.17 -1.34
CA GLY A 79 25.58 10.04 -1.58
C GLY A 79 24.90 8.66 -1.57
N VAL A 80 23.57 8.61 -1.52
CA VAL A 80 22.80 7.36 -1.63
C VAL A 80 22.40 7.14 -3.10
N PRO A 81 22.72 5.98 -3.70
CA PRO A 81 22.30 5.67 -5.06
C PRO A 81 20.77 5.59 -5.19
N ASP A 82 20.21 6.15 -6.26
CA ASP A 82 18.75 6.27 -6.44
C ASP A 82 17.99 4.94 -6.40
N ARG A 83 18.62 3.81 -6.76
CA ARG A 83 18.01 2.47 -6.64
C ARG A 83 17.55 2.14 -5.20
N PHE A 84 18.20 2.70 -4.18
CA PHE A 84 17.77 2.58 -2.79
C PHE A 84 16.55 3.46 -2.48
N PHE A 85 16.42 4.62 -3.13
CA PHE A 85 15.23 5.47 -3.04
C PHE A 85 14.04 4.84 -3.77
N VAL A 86 14.28 4.19 -4.91
CA VAL A 86 13.29 3.38 -5.61
C VAL A 86 12.77 2.27 -4.70
N LEU A 87 13.66 1.52 -4.02
CA LEU A 87 13.26 0.52 -3.02
C LEU A 87 12.40 1.13 -1.90
N CYS A 88 12.80 2.29 -1.37
CA CYS A 88 12.00 3.00 -0.35
C CYS A 88 10.61 3.36 -0.88
N HIS A 89 10.52 3.85 -2.11
CA HIS A 89 9.24 4.13 -2.76
C HIS A 89 8.40 2.87 -2.93
N CYS A 90 8.98 1.76 -3.41
CA CYS A 90 8.28 0.50 -3.56
C CYS A 90 7.68 0.05 -2.22
N LEU A 91 8.47 0.05 -1.13
CA LEU A 91 8.01 -0.42 0.18
C LEU A 91 7.00 0.51 0.86
N ALA A 92 7.08 1.82 0.61
CA ALA A 92 6.21 2.82 1.21
C ALA A 92 5.05 3.27 0.32
N GLY A 93 5.01 2.75 -0.92
CA GLY A 93 4.15 3.15 -2.04
C GLY A 93 3.77 4.62 -2.09
N GLY A 94 4.77 5.48 -2.05
CA GLY A 94 4.60 6.91 -2.22
C GLY A 94 4.03 7.66 -1.01
N MET A 95 3.69 7.01 0.10
CA MET A 95 3.21 7.73 1.28
C MET A 95 4.36 8.53 1.90
N PRO A 96 4.35 9.88 1.92
CA PRO A 96 5.52 10.67 2.27
C PRO A 96 6.15 10.31 3.62
N ARG A 97 5.29 10.07 4.63
CA ARG A 97 5.71 9.67 5.97
C ARG A 97 6.38 8.29 5.97
N GLU A 98 5.81 7.34 5.24
CA GLU A 98 6.35 5.98 5.15
C GLU A 98 7.63 5.96 4.31
N VAL A 99 7.73 6.76 3.25
CA VAL A 99 8.96 6.89 2.44
C VAL A 99 10.13 7.34 3.33
N LEU A 100 9.91 8.36 4.15
CA LEU A 100 10.92 8.85 5.10
C LEU A 100 11.22 7.84 6.21
N ARG A 101 10.20 7.12 6.71
CA ARG A 101 10.36 6.06 7.71
C ARG A 101 11.22 4.93 7.17
N THR A 102 10.88 4.40 6.00
CA THR A 102 11.61 3.32 5.34
C THR A 102 13.05 3.75 5.03
N ALA A 103 13.27 4.97 4.54
CA ALA A 103 14.62 5.48 4.30
C ALA A 103 15.45 5.60 5.59
N ARG A 104 14.81 5.98 6.72
CA ARG A 104 15.48 5.99 8.03
C ARG A 104 15.86 4.59 8.46
N THR A 105 14.92 3.63 8.40
CA THR A 105 15.19 2.22 8.73
C THR A 105 16.30 1.65 7.85
N MET A 106 16.28 1.94 6.55
CA MET A 106 17.32 1.55 5.60
C MET A 106 18.71 2.06 6.04
N PHE A 107 18.79 3.32 6.46
CA PHE A 107 20.04 3.91 6.92
C PHE A 107 20.51 3.31 8.24
N ASP A 108 19.59 3.07 9.19
CA ASP A 108 19.91 2.41 10.46
C ASP A 108 20.45 1.00 10.19
N LEU A 109 19.83 0.23 9.29
CA LEU A 109 20.32 -1.09 8.88
C LEU A 109 21.70 -1.02 8.22
N HIS A 110 21.94 -0.04 7.33
CA HIS A 110 23.24 0.15 6.70
C HIS A 110 24.33 0.48 7.74
N ARG A 111 24.03 1.33 8.73
CA ARG A 111 24.97 1.69 9.81
C ARG A 111 25.38 0.50 10.66
N ASP A 112 24.44 -0.43 10.88
CA ASP A 112 24.69 -1.65 11.66
C ASP A 112 25.50 -2.69 10.86
N SER A 113 25.71 -2.49 9.56
CA SER A 113 26.54 -3.35 8.72
C SER A 113 28.01 -2.95 8.77
N ALA A 114 28.90 -3.95 8.83
CA ALA A 114 30.35 -3.75 8.87
C ALA A 114 30.97 -3.44 7.48
N GLY A 115 30.31 -2.62 6.66
CA GLY A 115 30.83 -2.24 5.33
C GLY A 115 29.77 -1.78 4.33
N SER A 116 30.13 -1.78 3.05
CA SER A 116 29.21 -1.49 1.95
C SER A 116 28.14 -2.57 1.88
N THR A 117 26.87 -2.17 1.94
CA THR A 117 25.74 -3.09 1.79
C THR A 117 25.22 -3.09 0.36
N THR A 118 24.86 -4.26 -0.14
CA THR A 118 24.19 -4.38 -1.43
C THR A 118 22.71 -4.00 -1.33
N LEU A 119 22.05 -3.77 -2.48
CA LEU A 119 20.61 -3.50 -2.52
C LEU A 119 19.80 -4.70 -2.01
N ASP A 120 20.23 -5.92 -2.37
CA ASP A 120 19.60 -7.17 -1.98
C ASP A 120 19.66 -7.41 -0.47
N GLU A 121 20.83 -7.21 0.15
CA GLU A 121 21.01 -7.31 1.60
C GLU A 121 20.10 -6.33 2.37
N ILE A 122 20.03 -5.09 1.90
CA ILE A 122 19.19 -4.05 2.51
C ILE A 122 17.70 -4.35 2.30
N ALA A 123 17.30 -4.78 1.11
CA ALA A 123 15.92 -5.17 0.81
C ALA A 123 15.48 -6.35 1.69
N GLY A 124 16.31 -7.39 1.81
CA GLY A 124 16.08 -8.54 2.70
C GLY A 124 15.84 -8.13 4.14
N ARG A 125 16.73 -7.27 4.69
CA ARG A 125 16.61 -6.81 6.08
C ARG A 125 15.42 -5.89 6.32
N LEU A 126 15.12 -4.98 5.38
CA LEU A 126 13.94 -4.11 5.45
C LEU A 126 12.65 -4.94 5.45
N ILE A 127 12.54 -5.87 4.51
CA ILE A 127 11.34 -6.70 4.36
C ILE A 127 11.17 -7.65 5.53
N ALA A 128 12.25 -8.23 6.07
CA ALA A 128 12.18 -9.01 7.29
C ALA A 128 11.61 -8.18 8.46
N ALA A 129 12.03 -6.92 8.62
CA ALA A 129 11.50 -6.03 9.63
C ALA A 129 10.01 -5.68 9.40
N GLU A 130 9.61 -5.44 8.15
CA GLU A 130 8.21 -5.18 7.78
C GLU A 130 7.33 -6.42 8.01
N VAL A 131 7.78 -7.61 7.67
CA VAL A 131 7.07 -8.88 7.95
C VAL A 131 6.83 -9.04 9.44
N GLN A 132 7.83 -8.81 10.29
CA GLN A 132 7.65 -8.86 11.75
C GLN A 132 6.73 -7.74 12.26
N SER A 133 6.68 -6.59 11.60
CA SER A 133 5.71 -5.52 11.90
C SER A 133 4.28 -5.96 11.58
N VAL A 134 4.06 -6.52 10.40
CA VAL A 134 2.76 -7.05 9.95
C VAL A 134 2.28 -8.17 10.88
N LYS A 135 3.15 -9.12 11.24
CA LYS A 135 2.83 -10.20 12.19
C LYS A 135 2.31 -9.65 13.52
N ARG A 136 3.05 -8.70 14.10
CA ARG A 136 2.66 -8.07 15.38
C ARG A 136 1.37 -7.26 15.27
N GLY A 137 1.20 -6.50 14.20
CA GLY A 137 -0.02 -5.74 13.94
C GLY A 137 -1.24 -6.65 13.88
N PHE A 138 -1.11 -7.78 13.18
CA PHE A 138 -2.17 -8.78 13.09
C PHE A 138 -2.48 -9.44 14.43
N LEU A 139 -1.46 -9.92 15.16
CA LEU A 139 -1.64 -10.51 16.49
C LEU A 139 -2.33 -9.53 17.45
N SER A 140 -2.01 -8.24 17.37
CA SER A 140 -2.69 -7.20 18.16
C SER A 140 -4.15 -6.98 17.76
N GLN A 141 -4.52 -7.19 16.50
CA GLN A 141 -5.89 -6.99 16.02
C GLN A 141 -6.82 -8.12 16.49
N ILE A 142 -6.30 -9.35 16.55
CA ILE A 142 -7.06 -10.53 16.98
C ILE A 142 -7.01 -10.74 18.51
N ALA A 143 -6.14 -10.01 19.22
CA ALA A 143 -6.04 -10.05 20.67
C ALA A 143 -7.32 -9.47 21.32
N GLY A 144 -8.16 -10.36 21.87
CA GLY A 144 -9.33 -9.96 22.65
C GLY A 144 -10.68 -10.54 22.18
N ALA A 145 -10.70 -11.28 21.08
CA ALA A 145 -11.89 -12.02 20.63
C ALA A 145 -11.65 -13.54 20.71
N PRO A 146 -12.68 -14.35 21.03
CA PRO A 146 -12.57 -15.80 20.90
C PRO A 146 -12.32 -16.15 19.43
N LEU A 147 -11.20 -16.81 19.17
CA LEU A 147 -10.78 -17.21 17.82
C LEU A 147 -11.47 -18.50 17.42
N THR A 148 -11.84 -18.60 16.15
CA THR A 148 -12.20 -19.87 15.52
C THR A 148 -10.94 -20.74 15.35
N GLU A 149 -11.09 -22.06 15.21
CA GLU A 149 -9.92 -22.93 14.98
C GLU A 149 -9.04 -22.50 13.80
N PRO A 150 -9.57 -22.05 12.64
CA PRO A 150 -8.76 -21.50 11.56
C PRO A 150 -7.99 -20.24 11.97
N ALA A 151 -8.61 -19.31 12.70
CA ALA A 151 -7.96 -18.08 13.14
C ALA A 151 -6.86 -18.37 14.20
N GLN A 152 -7.07 -19.37 15.06
CA GLN A 152 -6.07 -19.82 16.02
C GLN A 152 -4.83 -20.40 15.31
N ARG A 153 -5.02 -21.22 14.27
CA ARG A 153 -3.89 -21.75 13.47
C ARG A 153 -3.05 -20.64 12.86
N ILE A 154 -3.69 -19.60 12.31
CA ILE A 154 -2.98 -18.44 11.76
C ILE A 154 -2.25 -17.68 12.87
N ALA A 155 -2.87 -17.50 14.04
CA ALA A 155 -2.22 -16.86 15.19
C ALA A 155 -0.95 -17.62 15.63
N ASP A 156 -1.01 -18.95 15.67
CA ASP A 156 0.13 -19.80 16.04
C ASP A 156 1.28 -19.66 15.03
N LEU A 157 1.00 -19.62 13.73
CA LEU A 157 1.99 -19.35 12.69
C LEU A 157 2.62 -17.96 12.83
N LEU A 158 1.82 -16.94 13.12
CA LEU A 158 2.31 -15.57 13.31
C LEU A 158 3.14 -15.40 14.59
N ALA A 159 2.91 -16.24 15.59
CA ALA A 159 3.68 -16.26 16.83
C ALA A 159 5.06 -16.93 16.67
N ASP A 160 5.21 -17.82 15.69
CA ASP A 160 6.49 -18.46 15.36
C ASP A 160 7.48 -17.40 14.83
N PRO A 161 8.64 -17.17 15.49
CA PRO A 161 9.62 -16.17 15.07
C PRO A 161 10.27 -16.51 13.72
N ASP A 162 10.43 -17.80 13.41
CA ASP A 162 11.13 -18.31 12.22
C ASP A 162 10.19 -18.40 11.01
N TRP A 163 8.88 -18.27 11.23
CA TRP A 163 7.89 -18.19 10.16
C TRP A 163 7.54 -16.74 9.81
N PRO A 164 7.38 -16.40 8.52
CA PRO A 164 7.84 -17.16 7.35
C PRO A 164 9.35 -17.02 7.16
N GLU A 165 9.97 -17.89 6.35
CA GLU A 165 11.35 -17.69 5.91
C GLU A 165 11.46 -16.33 5.19
N PRO A 166 12.39 -15.44 5.60
CA PRO A 166 12.47 -14.04 5.14
C PRO A 166 13.14 -13.92 3.77
N SER A 167 12.72 -14.75 2.81
CA SER A 167 13.18 -14.76 1.43
C SER A 167 11.98 -14.61 0.48
N GLY A 168 12.22 -14.15 -0.75
CA GLY A 168 11.14 -14.00 -1.73
C GLY A 168 10.39 -15.32 -1.96
N ARG A 169 11.14 -16.42 -2.03
CA ARG A 169 10.61 -17.77 -2.14
C ARG A 169 9.88 -18.22 -0.87
N GLY A 170 10.48 -18.00 0.30
CA GLY A 170 9.91 -18.39 1.59
C GLY A 170 8.56 -17.74 1.88
N LEU A 171 8.45 -16.44 1.59
CA LEU A 171 7.18 -15.70 1.71
C LEU A 171 6.11 -16.25 0.77
N ARG A 172 6.47 -16.60 -0.46
CA ARG A 172 5.55 -17.20 -1.42
C ARG A 172 5.08 -18.59 -0.98
N GLU A 173 6.00 -19.44 -0.53
CA GLU A 173 5.66 -20.78 -0.04
C GLU A 173 4.78 -20.74 1.21
N ALA A 174 4.99 -19.78 2.11
CA ALA A 174 4.13 -19.54 3.26
C ALA A 174 2.68 -19.19 2.84
N VAL A 175 2.53 -18.40 1.78
CA VAL A 175 1.20 -18.07 1.23
C VAL A 175 0.53 -19.32 0.67
N GLU A 176 1.21 -20.04 -0.21
CA GLU A 176 0.69 -21.21 -0.91
C GLU A 176 0.32 -22.36 0.05
N ARG A 177 1.16 -22.60 1.06
CA ARG A 177 1.01 -23.74 1.97
C ARG A 177 0.11 -23.43 3.16
N ASP A 178 0.29 -22.26 3.77
CA ASP A 178 -0.22 -21.98 5.11
C ASP A 178 -1.41 -21.00 5.10
N LEU A 179 -1.38 -20.00 4.20
CA LEU A 179 -2.44 -18.97 4.11
C LEU A 179 -3.55 -19.33 3.10
N CYS A 180 -3.29 -20.13 2.08
CA CYS A 180 -4.30 -20.52 1.08
C CYS A 180 -5.22 -21.69 1.52
N THR A 181 -5.42 -21.94 2.81
CA THR A 181 -6.14 -23.14 3.30
C THR A 181 -7.66 -22.94 3.48
N GLY A 182 -8.44 -23.47 2.52
CA GLY A 182 -9.84 -23.94 2.67
C GLY A 182 -10.98 -22.90 2.80
N PRO A 183 -12.23 -23.28 2.46
CA PRO A 183 -13.42 -22.39 2.44
C PRO A 183 -13.89 -21.88 3.81
N ASP A 184 -13.29 -22.34 4.91
CA ASP A 184 -13.72 -22.07 6.31
C ASP A 184 -12.87 -21.00 7.03
N GLY A 185 -11.84 -20.45 6.38
CA GLY A 185 -11.06 -19.34 6.93
C GLY A 185 -11.81 -18.01 6.84
N ASP A 186 -11.53 -17.06 7.75
CA ASP A 186 -11.99 -15.67 7.58
C ASP A 186 -11.40 -15.13 6.26
N PRO A 187 -12.23 -14.94 5.20
CA PRO A 187 -11.72 -14.65 3.86
C PRO A 187 -11.06 -13.28 3.77
N GLY A 188 -11.27 -12.39 4.74
CA GLY A 188 -10.70 -11.04 4.73
C GLY A 188 -9.31 -11.00 5.36
N LEU A 189 -9.13 -11.63 6.52
CA LEU A 189 -7.91 -11.54 7.33
C LEU A 189 -6.74 -12.30 6.71
N THR A 190 -6.94 -13.58 6.40
CA THR A 190 -5.93 -14.43 5.78
C THR A 190 -5.49 -13.89 4.42
N PHE A 191 -6.44 -13.30 3.71
CA PHE A 191 -6.18 -12.66 2.44
C PHE A 191 -5.24 -11.46 2.60
N ALA A 192 -5.50 -10.56 3.55
CA ALA A 192 -4.67 -9.36 3.72
C ALA A 192 -3.21 -9.73 4.01
N LEU A 193 -2.98 -10.77 4.82
CA LEU A 193 -1.66 -11.34 5.06
C LEU A 193 -1.04 -11.90 3.78
N ALA A 194 -1.81 -12.68 3.01
CA ALA A 194 -1.34 -13.26 1.75
C ALA A 194 -0.92 -12.18 0.75
N ALA A 195 -1.72 -11.11 0.63
CA ALA A 195 -1.39 -9.98 -0.24
C ALA A 195 -0.10 -9.27 0.18
N ALA A 196 0.07 -9.00 1.48
CA ALA A 196 1.28 -8.39 2.01
C ALA A 196 2.53 -9.26 1.74
N PHE A 197 2.44 -10.56 1.99
CA PHE A 197 3.56 -11.48 1.78
C PHE A 197 3.91 -11.65 0.31
N LEU A 198 2.93 -11.72 -0.59
CA LEU A 198 3.17 -11.76 -2.04
C LEU A 198 3.77 -10.46 -2.58
N PHE A 199 3.37 -9.31 -2.02
CA PHE A 199 3.97 -8.02 -2.33
C PHE A 199 5.45 -7.99 -1.94
N TYR A 200 5.78 -8.35 -0.70
CA TYR A 200 7.15 -8.42 -0.23
C TYR A 200 7.99 -9.46 -0.98
N SER A 201 7.40 -10.62 -1.29
CA SER A 201 8.00 -11.64 -2.14
C SER A 201 8.38 -11.07 -3.51
N THR A 202 7.46 -10.32 -4.13
CA THR A 202 7.68 -9.70 -5.44
C THR A 202 8.80 -8.67 -5.40
N ILE A 203 8.91 -7.86 -4.35
CA ILE A 203 10.02 -6.90 -4.20
C ILE A 203 11.36 -7.62 -4.03
N LEU A 204 11.44 -8.64 -3.16
CA LEU A 204 12.67 -9.42 -2.97
C LEU A 204 13.12 -10.09 -4.26
N GLU A 205 12.20 -10.73 -4.98
CA GLU A 205 12.52 -11.36 -6.26
C GLU A 205 12.92 -10.34 -7.33
N LEU A 206 12.27 -9.18 -7.39
CA LEU A 206 12.61 -8.11 -8.33
C LEU A 206 14.05 -7.62 -8.07
N VAL A 207 14.41 -7.36 -6.81
CA VAL A 207 15.75 -6.90 -6.44
C VAL A 207 16.80 -7.97 -6.74
N ALA A 208 16.51 -9.23 -6.44
CA ALA A 208 17.46 -10.33 -6.60
C ALA A 208 17.66 -10.75 -8.07
N THR A 209 16.58 -10.75 -8.88
CA THR A 209 16.60 -11.34 -10.23
C THR A 209 16.61 -10.31 -11.35
N ARG A 210 16.10 -9.10 -11.11
CA ARG A 210 15.92 -8.04 -12.11
C ARG A 210 16.41 -6.68 -11.61
N PRO A 211 17.66 -6.55 -11.13
CA PRO A 211 18.22 -5.25 -10.72
C PRO A 211 18.26 -4.24 -11.88
N ASP A 212 18.31 -4.73 -13.14
CA ASP A 212 18.24 -3.93 -14.35
C ASP A 212 16.96 -3.08 -14.44
N VAL A 213 15.85 -3.62 -13.96
CA VAL A 213 14.56 -2.91 -13.92
C VAL A 213 14.60 -1.74 -12.94
N ILE A 214 15.16 -1.98 -11.75
CA ILE A 214 15.29 -0.95 -10.71
C ILE A 214 16.26 0.14 -11.15
N ASP A 215 17.38 -0.24 -11.75
CA ASP A 215 18.37 0.70 -12.28
C ASP A 215 17.79 1.51 -13.46
N SER A 216 16.94 0.91 -14.29
CA SER A 216 16.20 1.61 -15.36
C SER A 216 15.26 2.67 -14.78
N TRP A 217 14.46 2.33 -13.76
CA TRP A 217 13.59 3.32 -13.09
C TRP A 217 14.39 4.47 -12.46
N ALA A 218 15.50 4.14 -11.79
CA ALA A 218 16.40 5.15 -11.23
C ALA A 218 16.98 6.07 -12.32
N ALA A 219 17.31 5.54 -13.50
CA ALA A 219 17.76 6.32 -14.64
C ALA A 219 16.64 7.21 -15.22
N GLN A 220 15.42 6.69 -15.35
CA GLN A 220 14.26 7.45 -15.85
C GLN A 220 13.97 8.67 -14.97
N VAL A 221 14.00 8.53 -13.64
CA VAL A 221 13.81 9.66 -12.71
C VAL A 221 14.83 10.77 -12.93
N ARG A 222 16.11 10.42 -13.11
CA ARG A 222 17.17 11.40 -13.43
C ARG A 222 16.91 12.15 -14.74
N LEU A 223 16.35 11.48 -15.74
CA LEU A 223 16.00 12.10 -17.01
C LEU A 223 14.80 13.04 -16.89
N THR A 224 13.78 12.66 -16.12
CA THR A 224 12.58 13.47 -15.88
C THR A 224 12.91 14.77 -15.17
N GLU A 225 13.72 14.73 -14.11
CA GLU A 225 14.16 15.94 -13.41
C GLU A 225 14.95 16.89 -14.32
N SER A 226 15.85 16.36 -15.15
CA SER A 226 16.62 17.16 -16.11
C SER A 226 15.71 17.92 -17.10
N ARG A 227 14.59 17.29 -17.50
CA ARG A 227 13.58 17.91 -18.37
C ARG A 227 12.70 18.92 -17.64
N ASN A 228 12.41 18.70 -16.36
CA ASN A 228 11.54 19.54 -15.53
C ASN A 228 12.31 20.63 -14.74
N ALA A 229 13.47 21.09 -15.23
CA ALA A 229 14.30 22.09 -14.56
C ALA A 229 13.64 23.49 -14.40
N ALA A 230 12.47 23.72 -15.03
CA ALA A 230 11.64 24.89 -14.75
C ALA A 230 10.67 24.59 -13.60
N PRO A 231 10.57 25.45 -12.56
CA PRO A 231 9.61 25.22 -11.48
C PRO A 231 8.18 25.25 -12.05
N PRO A 232 7.31 24.30 -11.67
CA PRO A 232 5.90 24.34 -12.06
C PRO A 232 5.26 25.62 -11.49
N ASP A 233 4.43 26.29 -12.30
CA ASP A 233 3.63 27.43 -11.86
C ASP A 233 2.72 26.97 -10.71
N PRO A 234 2.63 27.69 -9.57
CA PRO A 234 1.74 27.33 -8.46
C PRO A 234 0.27 27.14 -8.85
N LEU A 235 -0.16 27.67 -10.01
CA LEU A 235 -1.51 27.53 -10.54
C LEU A 235 -1.72 26.29 -11.43
N ASP A 236 -0.64 25.58 -11.81
CA ASP A 236 -0.69 24.39 -12.67
C ASP A 236 -0.86 23.07 -11.88
N LEU A 237 -1.54 23.09 -10.74
CA LEU A 237 -1.91 21.88 -9.97
C LEU A 237 -3.02 21.05 -10.65
N GLU A 238 -3.17 21.16 -11.97
CA GLU A 238 -3.91 20.18 -12.75
C GLU A 238 -3.07 18.89 -12.86
N PRO A 239 -3.68 17.70 -12.73
CA PRO A 239 -2.93 16.45 -12.79
C PRO A 239 -2.17 16.35 -14.12
N ALA A 240 -0.86 16.16 -14.03
CA ALA A 240 -0.02 15.96 -15.21
C ALA A 240 -0.62 14.87 -16.11
N PRO A 241 -0.82 15.13 -17.42
CA PRO A 241 -1.27 14.10 -18.34
C PRO A 241 -0.19 13.01 -18.42
N SER A 242 -0.63 11.77 -18.33
CA SER A 242 0.22 10.57 -18.49
C SER A 242 0.88 10.65 -19.88
N GLY A 243 2.18 10.98 -19.93
CA GLY A 243 2.92 11.05 -21.19
C GLY A 243 3.07 9.66 -21.84
N PRO A 244 3.31 9.58 -23.16
CA PRO A 244 3.39 8.31 -23.86
C PRO A 244 4.76 7.63 -23.63
N GLY A 245 4.73 6.51 -22.91
CA GLY A 245 5.30 5.23 -23.34
C GLY A 245 6.81 4.99 -23.37
N ASP A 246 7.38 4.65 -22.22
CA ASP A 246 8.11 3.39 -22.08
C ASP A 246 7.24 2.45 -21.20
N ASP A 247 6.18 1.92 -21.82
CA ASP A 247 4.93 1.51 -21.16
C ASP A 247 5.06 0.33 -20.19
N SER A 248 6.07 -0.52 -20.35
CA SER A 248 6.19 -1.75 -19.55
C SER A 248 6.67 -1.49 -18.13
N LEU A 249 7.66 -0.60 -17.98
CA LEU A 249 8.33 -0.35 -16.71
C LEU A 249 7.67 0.78 -15.92
N THR A 250 7.21 1.84 -16.59
CA THR A 250 6.41 2.90 -15.96
C THR A 250 5.04 2.37 -15.53
N GLY A 251 4.44 1.48 -16.32
CA GLY A 251 3.21 0.76 -15.94
C GLY A 251 3.38 -0.04 -14.66
N LEU A 252 4.54 -0.68 -14.45
CA LEU A 252 4.80 -1.50 -13.29
C LEU A 252 5.15 -0.70 -12.02
N ALA A 253 5.92 0.38 -12.15
CA ALA A 253 6.12 1.33 -11.04
C ALA A 253 4.79 1.98 -10.62
N ASN A 254 3.96 2.37 -11.60
CA ASN A 254 2.61 2.87 -11.34
C ASN A 254 1.70 1.78 -10.77
N ALA A 255 1.83 0.53 -11.21
CA ALA A 255 1.03 -0.58 -10.69
C ALA A 255 1.44 -0.94 -9.25
N LEU A 256 2.74 -0.93 -8.91
CA LEU A 256 3.22 -1.08 -7.54
C LEU A 256 2.80 0.10 -6.64
N ALA A 257 2.81 1.33 -7.17
CA ALA A 257 2.30 2.52 -6.45
C ALA A 257 0.77 2.46 -6.27
N THR A 258 0.03 1.99 -7.28
CA THR A 258 -1.43 1.80 -7.23
C THR A 258 -1.81 0.70 -6.25
N LEU A 259 -1.06 -0.42 -6.25
CA LEU A 259 -1.22 -1.53 -5.30
C LEU A 259 -1.13 -1.07 -3.85
N HIS A 260 -0.21 -0.16 -3.57
CA HIS A 260 -0.03 0.37 -2.23
C HIS A 260 -1.13 1.36 -1.81
N GLY A 261 -1.68 2.13 -2.77
CA GLY A 261 -2.91 2.92 -2.56
C GLY A 261 -4.17 2.05 -2.32
N THR A 262 -4.13 0.76 -2.70
CA THR A 262 -5.21 -0.21 -2.48
C THR A 262 -5.08 -1.09 -1.24
N LEU A 263 -4.01 -0.93 -0.46
CA LEU A 263 -3.86 -1.61 0.83
C LEU A 263 -3.99 -0.58 1.96
N PRO A 264 -5.25 -0.27 2.32
CA PRO A 264 -5.93 -1.02 3.37
C PRO A 264 -7.18 -1.74 2.83
N ILE A 265 -6.95 -3.01 2.47
CA ILE A 265 -7.91 -4.09 2.17
C ILE A 265 -8.98 -3.76 1.12
N ASN A 266 -8.55 -3.60 -0.14
CA ASN A 266 -9.28 -4.27 -1.24
C ASN A 266 -8.45 -5.43 -1.80
N ALA A 267 -8.33 -6.39 -0.89
CA ALA A 267 -7.71 -7.68 -1.00
C ALA A 267 -7.70 -8.28 -2.44
N PRO A 268 -8.83 -8.68 -3.05
CA PRO A 268 -8.83 -9.47 -4.29
C PRO A 268 -8.14 -8.80 -5.48
N LEU A 269 -8.20 -7.47 -5.53
CA LEU A 269 -7.60 -6.69 -6.60
C LEU A 269 -6.07 -6.65 -6.46
N ALA A 270 -5.55 -6.55 -5.23
CA ALA A 270 -4.13 -6.42 -4.97
C ALA A 270 -3.36 -7.67 -5.41
N ILE A 271 -3.88 -8.87 -5.11
CA ILE A 271 -3.20 -10.10 -5.50
C ILE A 271 -3.27 -10.32 -7.02
N ARG A 272 -4.39 -10.01 -7.66
CA ARG A 272 -4.52 -10.11 -9.13
C ARG A 272 -3.56 -9.16 -9.84
N GLN A 273 -3.47 -7.92 -9.38
CA GLN A 273 -2.53 -6.92 -9.90
C GLN A 273 -1.08 -7.35 -9.67
N LEU A 274 -0.75 -7.94 -8.51
CA LEU A 274 0.57 -8.53 -8.26
C LEU A 274 0.88 -9.67 -9.24
N ALA A 275 -0.06 -10.56 -9.52
CA ALA A 275 0.12 -11.64 -10.49
C ALA A 275 0.36 -11.13 -11.91
N ASP A 276 -0.36 -10.08 -12.33
CA ASP A 276 -0.19 -9.44 -13.63
C ASP A 276 1.18 -8.75 -13.74
N ILE A 277 1.59 -8.01 -12.71
CA ILE A 277 2.91 -7.39 -12.58
C ILE A 277 4.01 -8.43 -12.73
N ARG A 278 3.92 -9.55 -11.99
CA ARG A 278 4.93 -10.62 -12.05
C ARG A 278 5.05 -11.18 -13.46
N GLY A 279 3.95 -11.36 -14.17
CA GLY A 279 3.95 -11.75 -15.58
C GLY A 279 4.66 -10.74 -16.49
N GLN A 280 4.47 -9.43 -16.26
CA GLN A 280 5.10 -8.37 -17.05
C GLN A 280 6.62 -8.27 -16.83
N VAL A 281 7.12 -8.52 -15.62
CA VAL A 281 8.58 -8.56 -15.32
C VAL A 281 9.22 -9.92 -15.53
N GLY A 282 8.48 -10.93 -15.97
CA GLY A 282 9.00 -12.27 -16.19
C GLY A 282 9.30 -13.06 -14.91
N LEU A 283 8.68 -12.68 -13.79
CA LEU A 283 8.73 -13.43 -12.53
C LEU A 283 7.74 -14.59 -12.54
N PRO A 284 7.98 -15.68 -11.77
CA PRO A 284 7.08 -16.83 -11.72
C PRO A 284 5.66 -16.41 -11.31
N LYS A 285 4.64 -16.88 -12.03
CA LYS A 285 3.25 -16.65 -11.63
C LYS A 285 2.93 -17.42 -10.35
N VAL A 286 2.04 -16.85 -9.55
CA VAL A 286 1.44 -17.52 -8.38
C VAL A 286 0.03 -17.91 -8.78
N GLU A 287 -0.30 -19.19 -8.64
CA GLU A 287 -1.68 -19.66 -8.81
C GLU A 287 -2.48 -19.32 -7.55
N LEU A 288 -3.55 -18.55 -7.73
CA LEU A 288 -4.38 -18.08 -6.63
C LEU A 288 -5.67 -18.89 -6.56
N PRO A 289 -6.21 -19.16 -5.36
CA PRO A 289 -7.55 -19.69 -5.25
C PRO A 289 -8.55 -18.67 -5.82
N SER A 290 -9.50 -19.15 -6.63
CA SER A 290 -10.63 -18.34 -7.06
C SER A 290 -11.43 -17.92 -5.84
N VAL A 291 -11.60 -16.61 -5.60
CA VAL A 291 -12.61 -16.13 -4.66
C VAL A 291 -13.97 -16.53 -5.25
N PRO A 292 -14.76 -17.39 -4.58
CA PRO A 292 -16.11 -17.68 -5.07
C PRO A 292 -16.87 -16.35 -5.15
N PRO A 293 -17.69 -16.12 -6.19
CA PRO A 293 -18.48 -14.91 -6.29
C PRO A 293 -19.29 -14.76 -5.00
N PRO A 294 -19.51 -13.51 -4.50
CA PRO A 294 -20.27 -13.30 -3.28
C PRO A 294 -21.60 -14.04 -3.41
N GLY A 295 -21.78 -15.06 -2.55
CA GLY A 295 -22.96 -15.91 -2.59
C GLY A 295 -24.20 -15.06 -2.43
N LEU A 296 -25.16 -15.21 -3.35
CA LEU A 296 -26.54 -14.85 -3.08
C LEU A 296 -26.95 -15.48 -1.74
N ALA A 297 -27.69 -14.72 -0.94
CA ALA A 297 -28.12 -15.09 0.40
C ALA A 297 -28.76 -16.51 0.41
N PRO A 298 -28.76 -17.21 1.56
CA PRO A 298 -29.19 -18.61 1.65
C PRO A 298 -30.67 -18.90 1.33
N ASP A 299 -31.46 -17.94 0.84
CA ASP A 299 -32.92 -18.08 0.67
C ASP A 299 -33.40 -18.34 -0.77
N GLU A 300 -32.53 -18.38 -1.78
CA GLU A 300 -32.97 -18.60 -3.18
C GLU A 300 -32.78 -20.05 -3.69
N ARG A 301 -32.39 -20.99 -2.83
CA ARG A 301 -32.20 -22.40 -3.23
C ARG A 301 -33.48 -23.25 -3.21
N GLU A 302 -34.62 -22.70 -2.80
CA GLU A 302 -35.85 -23.50 -2.63
C GLU A 302 -36.92 -23.31 -3.70
N HIS A 303 -36.70 -22.51 -4.75
CA HIS A 303 -37.72 -22.25 -5.80
C HIS A 303 -37.32 -22.61 -7.24
N ALA A 304 -36.18 -23.28 -7.45
CA ALA A 304 -35.76 -23.74 -8.77
C ALA A 304 -35.53 -25.26 -8.80
N GLY A 305 -36.56 -26.01 -8.43
CA GLY A 305 -36.61 -27.47 -8.56
C GLY A 305 -38.02 -27.92 -8.94
N ALA A 306 -38.35 -27.80 -10.22
CA ALA A 306 -39.44 -28.52 -10.88
C ALA A 306 -38.84 -29.32 -12.04
#